data_AF-A0A8S9BDS7-F1
#
_entry.id   AF-A0A8S9BDS7-F1
#
_cell.length_a   1.000
_cell.length_b   1.000
_cell.length_c   1.000
_cell.angle_alpha   90.00
_cell.angle_beta   90.00
_cell.angle_gamma   90.00
#
_symmetry.space_group_name_H-M   'P 1'
#
loop_
_entity.id
_entity.type
_entity.pdbx_description
1 polymer ?
#
loop_
_entity_poly.entity_id
_entity_poly.type
_entity_poly.pdbx_seq_one_letter_code
_entity_poly.pdbx_strand_id
1 'polypeptide(L)'
;MHIIYFLAVLLAAGAARAWIPGEHKDIYALDGSNLFNSSIDASKRWLQGSGKVRGVNLGSLFVFEPWLAETTWSNMGCAGLNSEFDCVSRLGQTQANSVFQAHWNSWITQSDIAQMKSYGLNTIRIPVGYWMKEDLVYSNSEHFPQGGFQFLQQLCGWASDAGFYIIIDLHGAPGAQVASNSDTGQYAPSPGFYNNDQYKRAETFLSWITDLVHTTAAFRNVGMIGIVNEPVQNANTVATMRSSYYPNAYAAIRSAESALGVAAGNHLHVQVMNDLWGSGDPKQYLTNQNFMAYDDHRYLKWSGITTSMSSYLSNSCTNNRASDGDSTTIVGEFSLSVPDAVQWTAGWDPSTQQAFYSQWFAAQVLTYEKDTNGWIFWTWKSQLGDYRWSYQDAVAAGVIPRNPANVNSSACSKY
;
A
#
# COMPACT_ATOMS: atom_id res chain seq x y z
N MET A 1 22.81 58.95 -17.42
CA MET A 1 22.55 57.55 -17.83
C MET A 1 22.56 56.70 -16.56
N HIS A 2 21.40 56.52 -15.92
CA HIS A 2 21.27 55.77 -14.66
C HIS A 2 20.60 54.44 -14.97
N ILE A 3 21.36 53.36 -14.80
CA ILE A 3 20.92 51.99 -15.03
C ILE A 3 20.15 51.56 -13.79
N ILE A 4 18.84 51.39 -13.95
CA ILE A 4 17.94 50.80 -12.95
C ILE A 4 18.13 49.29 -13.01
N TYR A 5 18.66 48.71 -11.94
CA TYR A 5 18.68 47.25 -11.76
C TYR A 5 17.27 46.77 -11.39
N PHE A 6 16.70 45.93 -12.24
CA PHE A 6 15.52 45.12 -11.91
C PHE A 6 15.91 44.07 -10.87
N LEU A 7 15.36 44.16 -9.65
CA LEU A 7 15.33 43.03 -8.73
C LEU A 7 14.24 42.06 -9.21
N ALA A 8 14.66 40.91 -9.74
CA ALA A 8 13.77 39.78 -9.91
C ALA A 8 13.49 39.17 -8.53
N VAL A 9 12.23 39.25 -8.09
CA VAL A 9 11.75 38.50 -6.93
C VAL A 9 11.64 37.04 -7.35
N LEU A 10 12.65 36.24 -7.00
CA LEU A 10 12.55 34.80 -6.98
C LEU A 10 11.54 34.40 -5.90
N LEU A 11 10.32 34.08 -6.32
CA LEU A 11 9.39 33.27 -5.52
C LEU A 11 10.05 31.92 -5.31
N ALA A 12 10.76 31.76 -4.19
CA ALA A 12 11.11 30.46 -3.67
C ALA A 12 9.79 29.76 -3.30
N ALA A 13 9.25 28.97 -4.22
CA ALA A 13 8.33 27.90 -3.85
C ALA A 13 9.09 27.05 -2.83
N GLY A 14 8.72 27.18 -1.56
CA GLY A 14 9.29 26.35 -0.52
C GLY A 14 9.05 24.91 -0.92
N ALA A 15 10.11 24.17 -1.21
CA ALA A 15 10.04 22.72 -1.34
C ALA A 15 9.48 22.24 0.01
N ALA A 16 8.19 21.90 0.03
CA ALA A 16 7.57 21.25 1.15
C ALA A 16 8.34 19.93 1.30
N ARG A 17 9.20 19.86 2.31
CA ARG A 17 9.79 18.58 2.71
C ARG A 17 8.62 17.64 2.97
N ALA A 18 8.68 16.46 2.42
CA ALA A 18 7.79 15.39 2.81
C ALA A 18 8.24 14.80 4.11
N TRP A 19 7.26 14.58 4.97
CA TRP A 19 7.47 14.08 6.31
C TRP A 19 6.64 12.82 6.50
N ILE A 20 7.02 12.01 7.46
CA ILE A 20 6.57 10.63 7.67
C ILE A 20 6.28 10.38 9.17
N PRO A 21 5.85 9.18 9.60
CA PRO A 21 5.73 8.87 11.02
C PRO A 21 6.97 9.25 11.82
N GLY A 22 6.78 9.85 12.99
CA GLY A 22 7.84 10.40 13.86
C GLY A 22 8.23 11.86 13.59
N GLU A 23 7.78 12.45 12.48
CA GLU A 23 8.01 13.88 12.18
C GLU A 23 6.72 14.71 12.31
N HIS A 24 5.59 14.15 11.90
CA HIS A 24 4.27 14.79 12.01
C HIS A 24 3.39 14.15 13.07
N LYS A 25 3.54 12.84 13.26
CA LYS A 25 2.79 12.08 14.23
C LYS A 25 3.69 11.04 14.85
N ASP A 26 3.87 11.10 16.15
CA ASP A 26 4.57 10.02 16.85
C ASP A 26 3.68 8.77 16.90
N ILE A 27 4.27 7.64 16.54
CA ILE A 27 3.62 6.34 16.55
C ILE A 27 4.23 5.52 17.68
N TYR A 28 3.41 5.22 18.69
CA TYR A 28 3.84 4.49 19.87
C TYR A 28 3.07 3.18 20.01
N ALA A 29 3.79 2.14 20.43
CA ALA A 29 3.23 0.91 20.99
C ALA A 29 2.69 1.16 22.41
N LEU A 30 1.96 0.18 22.96
CA LEU A 30 1.45 0.26 24.35
C LEU A 30 2.57 0.36 25.40
N ASP A 31 3.73 -0.20 25.11
CA ASP A 31 4.93 -0.14 25.98
C ASP A 31 5.71 1.19 25.83
N GLY A 32 5.21 2.12 25.01
CA GLY A 32 5.87 3.40 24.72
C GLY A 32 6.98 3.32 23.67
N SER A 33 7.25 2.15 23.09
CA SER A 33 8.24 2.03 22.01
C SER A 33 7.76 2.69 20.73
N ASN A 34 8.64 3.46 20.07
CA ASN A 34 8.43 4.00 18.73
C ASN A 34 9.28 3.20 17.74
N LEU A 35 8.63 2.50 16.81
CA LEU A 35 9.32 1.63 15.84
C LEU A 35 10.13 2.40 14.77
N PHE A 36 9.93 3.71 14.67
CA PHE A 36 10.67 4.62 13.81
C PHE A 36 11.81 5.33 14.56
N ASN A 37 11.66 5.55 15.87
CA ASN A 37 12.58 6.28 16.73
C ASN A 37 12.94 5.46 17.99
N SER A 38 13.81 4.46 17.83
CA SER A 38 14.10 3.45 18.86
C SER A 38 15.10 3.86 19.96
N SER A 39 15.56 5.13 20.02
CA SER A 39 16.58 5.58 20.99
C SER A 39 16.04 6.53 22.07
N ILE A 40 16.15 6.12 23.34
CA ILE A 40 16.18 7.03 24.51
C ILE A 40 17.60 7.07 25.13
N ASP A 41 18.63 6.50 24.48
CA ASP A 41 20.01 6.45 25.03
C ASP A 41 21.04 7.18 24.14
N ALA A 42 21.81 8.08 24.77
CA ALA A 42 22.54 9.20 24.18
C ALA A 42 23.99 8.89 23.74
N SER A 43 24.43 7.63 23.76
CA SER A 43 25.86 7.31 23.67
C SER A 43 26.39 6.87 22.30
N LYS A 44 25.56 6.76 21.25
CA LYS A 44 26.04 6.49 19.88
C LYS A 44 25.28 7.31 18.84
N ARG A 45 26.05 8.07 18.05
CA ARG A 45 25.58 8.90 16.93
C ARG A 45 26.30 8.39 15.69
N TRP A 46 25.62 7.66 14.78
CA TRP A 46 25.57 7.65 13.28
C TRP A 46 24.79 6.36 12.85
N LEU A 47 24.18 6.26 11.64
CA LEU A 47 22.83 6.68 11.21
C LEU A 47 22.28 5.65 10.19
N GLN A 48 20.96 5.46 10.13
CA GLN A 48 20.21 5.52 8.87
C GLN A 48 18.97 6.40 9.16
N GLY A 49 18.99 7.65 8.67
CA GLY A 49 18.20 8.77 9.16
C GLY A 49 16.68 8.59 9.19
N SER A 50 16.03 9.24 10.16
CA SER A 50 14.57 9.34 10.39
C SER A 50 13.69 8.31 9.65
N GLY A 51 13.27 7.29 10.41
CA GLY A 51 12.09 6.44 10.17
C GLY A 51 11.67 6.09 8.74
N LYS A 52 12.44 5.31 7.98
CA LYS A 52 11.96 4.75 6.70
C LYS A 52 10.80 3.77 6.89
N VAL A 53 9.84 3.79 5.95
CA VAL A 53 8.79 2.79 5.86
C VAL A 53 9.41 1.45 5.44
N ARG A 54 9.21 0.43 6.28
CA ARG A 54 9.63 -0.96 6.05
C ARG A 54 8.44 -1.84 6.39
N GLY A 55 7.61 -2.10 5.39
CA GLY A 55 6.31 -2.70 5.60
C GLY A 55 6.00 -3.91 4.74
N VAL A 56 4.83 -4.48 5.01
CA VAL A 56 4.21 -5.54 4.23
C VAL A 56 2.75 -5.21 3.97
N ASN A 57 2.25 -5.61 2.80
CA ASN A 57 0.83 -5.59 2.50
C ASN A 57 0.13 -6.75 3.20
N LEU A 58 -1.13 -6.56 3.59
CA LEU A 58 -2.00 -7.60 4.13
C LEU A 58 -2.97 -8.10 3.06
N GLY A 59 -2.38 -8.62 1.98
CA GLY A 59 -3.10 -9.11 0.80
C GLY A 59 -4.02 -10.29 1.12
N SER A 60 -5.10 -10.40 0.36
CA SER A 60 -6.17 -11.37 0.56
C SER A 60 -6.86 -11.34 1.94
N LEU A 61 -6.71 -10.27 2.74
CA LEU A 61 -7.44 -10.14 4.00
C LEU A 61 -8.85 -9.59 3.78
N PHE A 62 -9.00 -8.29 3.48
CA PHE A 62 -10.31 -7.64 3.29
C PHE A 62 -10.69 -7.40 1.83
N VAL A 63 -9.75 -7.67 0.91
CA VAL A 63 -10.02 -7.84 -0.51
C VAL A 63 -9.30 -9.10 -0.94
N PHE A 64 -10.06 -10.16 -1.23
CA PHE A 64 -9.55 -11.48 -1.50
C PHE A 64 -9.08 -11.63 -2.94
N GLU A 65 -7.83 -12.07 -3.11
CA GLU A 65 -7.27 -12.46 -4.40
C GLU A 65 -7.08 -13.98 -4.44
N PRO A 66 -7.89 -14.70 -5.24
CA PRO A 66 -7.89 -16.16 -5.24
C PRO A 66 -6.51 -16.79 -5.47
N TRP A 67 -5.67 -16.16 -6.29
CA TRP A 67 -4.34 -16.65 -6.62
C TRP A 67 -3.38 -16.64 -5.42
N LEU A 68 -3.55 -15.73 -4.45
CA LEU A 68 -2.69 -15.67 -3.25
C LEU A 68 -3.04 -16.75 -2.23
N ALA A 69 -4.31 -17.17 -2.16
CA ALA A 69 -4.84 -18.00 -1.09
C ALA A 69 -5.84 -19.05 -1.60
N GLU A 70 -5.46 -19.80 -2.64
CA GLU A 70 -6.33 -20.75 -3.36
C GLU A 70 -6.94 -21.82 -2.46
N THR A 71 -6.17 -22.35 -1.49
CA THR A 71 -6.68 -23.38 -0.57
C THR A 71 -7.76 -22.81 0.35
N THR A 72 -7.54 -21.62 0.91
CA THR A 72 -8.55 -20.91 1.70
C THR A 72 -9.79 -20.61 0.86
N TRP A 73 -9.60 -20.09 -0.36
CA TRP A 73 -10.68 -19.76 -1.29
C TRP A 73 -11.56 -20.96 -1.62
N SER A 74 -10.92 -22.10 -1.89
CA SER A 74 -11.61 -23.37 -2.14
C SER A 74 -12.38 -23.86 -0.91
N ASN A 75 -11.77 -23.81 0.28
CA ASN A 75 -12.40 -24.21 1.54
C ASN A 75 -13.59 -23.33 1.94
N MET A 76 -13.62 -22.06 1.51
CA MET A 76 -14.76 -21.17 1.68
C MET A 76 -15.95 -21.54 0.76
N GLY A 77 -15.76 -22.46 -0.19
CA GLY A 77 -16.75 -22.83 -1.21
C GLY A 77 -16.72 -21.91 -2.44
N CYS A 78 -15.65 -21.12 -2.61
CA CYS A 78 -15.50 -20.17 -3.71
C CYS A 78 -14.64 -20.70 -4.87
N ALA A 79 -14.27 -21.99 -4.89
CA ALA A 79 -13.38 -22.57 -5.89
C ALA A 79 -13.80 -22.23 -7.34
N GLY A 80 -12.85 -21.78 -8.15
CA GLY A 80 -13.08 -21.40 -9.55
C GLY A 80 -13.82 -20.08 -9.76
N LEU A 81 -14.13 -19.33 -8.70
CA LEU A 81 -14.68 -17.98 -8.79
C LEU A 81 -13.54 -16.95 -8.78
N ASN A 82 -13.73 -15.85 -9.51
CA ASN A 82 -12.66 -14.88 -9.73
C ASN A 82 -12.58 -13.80 -8.64
N SER A 83 -13.67 -13.55 -7.90
CA SER A 83 -13.72 -12.43 -6.95
C SER A 83 -14.65 -12.67 -5.77
N GLU A 84 -14.54 -11.83 -4.74
CA GLU A 84 -15.47 -11.79 -3.60
C GLU A 84 -16.91 -11.60 -4.06
N PHE A 85 -17.11 -10.74 -5.06
CA PHE A 85 -18.41 -10.52 -5.67
C PHE A 85 -19.05 -11.80 -6.19
N ASP A 86 -18.27 -12.57 -6.95
CA ASP A 86 -18.73 -13.84 -7.52
C ASP A 86 -19.01 -14.86 -6.41
N CYS A 87 -18.19 -14.89 -5.36
CA CYS A 87 -18.38 -15.81 -4.24
C CYS A 87 -19.67 -15.52 -3.46
N VAL A 88 -19.94 -14.26 -3.13
CA VAL A 88 -21.19 -13.88 -2.45
C VAL A 88 -22.40 -14.19 -3.33
N SER A 89 -22.29 -13.90 -4.64
CA SER A 89 -23.35 -14.22 -5.62
C SER A 89 -23.64 -15.72 -5.69
N ARG A 90 -22.61 -16.58 -5.56
CA ARG A 90 -22.75 -18.04 -5.60
C ARG A 90 -23.28 -18.62 -4.29
N LEU A 91 -22.71 -18.22 -3.15
CA LEU A 91 -23.02 -18.80 -1.84
C LEU A 91 -24.32 -18.24 -1.23
N GLY A 92 -24.72 -17.03 -1.64
CA GLY A 92 -25.74 -16.24 -0.98
C GLY A 92 -25.21 -15.54 0.28
N GLN A 93 -25.84 -14.42 0.62
CA GLN A 93 -25.31 -13.47 1.62
C GLN A 93 -25.01 -14.11 2.97
N THR A 94 -25.92 -14.93 3.52
CA THR A 94 -25.76 -15.51 4.86
C THR A 94 -24.55 -16.44 4.96
N GLN A 95 -24.40 -17.36 3.99
CA GLN A 95 -23.26 -18.27 3.97
C GLN A 95 -21.96 -17.52 3.67
N ALA A 96 -21.99 -16.59 2.71
CA ALA A 96 -20.84 -15.76 2.38
C ALA A 96 -20.33 -14.99 3.61
N ASN A 97 -21.23 -14.29 4.33
CA ASN A 97 -20.87 -13.59 5.56
C ASN A 97 -20.20 -14.52 6.57
N SER A 98 -20.72 -15.74 6.77
CA SER A 98 -20.11 -16.70 7.70
C SER A 98 -18.70 -17.12 7.31
N VAL A 99 -18.44 -17.42 6.02
CA VAL A 99 -17.12 -17.90 5.58
C VAL A 99 -16.10 -16.76 5.52
N PHE A 100 -16.51 -15.55 5.12
CA PHE A 100 -15.63 -14.38 5.12
C PHE A 100 -15.27 -13.93 6.54
N GLN A 101 -16.20 -13.97 7.49
CA GLN A 101 -15.88 -13.68 8.89
C GLN A 101 -14.93 -14.72 9.50
N ALA A 102 -15.07 -16.00 9.17
CA ALA A 102 -14.12 -17.02 9.58
C ALA A 102 -12.71 -16.79 8.98
N HIS A 103 -12.65 -16.36 7.71
CA HIS A 103 -11.42 -15.96 7.03
C HIS A 103 -10.77 -14.74 7.70
N TRP A 104 -11.49 -13.63 7.87
CA TRP A 104 -10.95 -12.43 8.51
C TRP A 104 -10.43 -12.68 9.93
N ASN A 105 -11.05 -13.61 10.66
CA ASN A 105 -10.63 -14.01 12.00
C ASN A 105 -9.35 -14.85 12.06
N SER A 106 -8.97 -15.51 10.95
CA SER A 106 -7.88 -16.51 10.94
C SER A 106 -6.76 -16.19 9.96
N TRP A 107 -7.01 -15.38 8.93
CA TRP A 107 -6.02 -15.06 7.92
C TRP A 107 -4.91 -14.19 8.47
N ILE A 108 -5.18 -13.08 9.16
CA ILE A 108 -4.14 -12.31 9.87
C ILE A 108 -4.54 -12.21 11.34
N THR A 109 -3.64 -12.65 12.20
CA THR A 109 -3.86 -12.73 13.65
C THR A 109 -2.91 -11.80 14.42
N GLN A 110 -3.15 -11.62 15.71
CA GLN A 110 -2.21 -10.90 16.58
C GLN A 110 -0.80 -11.53 16.57
N SER A 111 -0.70 -12.85 16.37
CA SER A 111 0.59 -13.54 16.25
C SER A 111 1.34 -13.12 14.98
N ASP A 112 0.65 -12.88 13.88
CA ASP A 112 1.27 -12.36 12.65
C ASP A 112 1.85 -10.96 12.92
N ILE A 113 1.10 -10.07 13.58
CA ILE A 113 1.59 -8.72 13.95
C ILE A 113 2.82 -8.79 14.87
N ALA A 114 2.81 -9.68 15.87
CA ALA A 114 3.97 -9.89 16.74
C ALA A 114 5.18 -10.40 15.95
N GLN A 115 4.98 -11.29 14.98
CA GLN A 115 6.04 -11.79 14.12
C GLN A 115 6.60 -10.70 13.20
N MET A 116 5.74 -9.90 12.56
CA MET A 116 6.15 -8.73 11.76
C MET A 116 7.03 -7.78 12.59
N LYS A 117 6.62 -7.48 13.83
CA LYS A 117 7.42 -6.64 14.76
C LYS A 117 8.75 -7.30 15.08
N SER A 118 8.77 -8.62 15.31
CA SER A 118 10.01 -9.37 15.57
C SER A 118 10.97 -9.35 14.37
N TYR A 119 10.44 -9.14 13.16
CA TYR A 119 11.22 -8.95 11.94
C TYR A 119 11.66 -7.48 11.73
N GLY A 120 11.38 -6.59 12.68
CA GLY A 120 11.77 -5.18 12.56
C GLY A 120 10.97 -4.40 11.50
N LEU A 121 9.82 -4.92 11.07
CA LEU A 121 8.86 -4.17 10.25
C LEU A 121 8.17 -3.11 11.12
N ASN A 122 7.85 -1.98 10.51
CA ASN A 122 7.24 -0.83 11.19
C ASN A 122 5.95 -0.31 10.55
N THR A 123 5.58 -0.82 9.37
CA THR A 123 4.38 -0.40 8.63
C THR A 123 3.58 -1.60 8.14
N ILE A 124 2.25 -1.48 8.17
CA ILE A 124 1.34 -2.37 7.42
C ILE A 124 0.46 -1.55 6.47
N ARG A 125 0.26 -2.05 5.25
CA ARG A 125 -0.73 -1.54 4.30
C ARG A 125 -1.89 -2.52 4.23
N ILE A 126 -3.10 -2.00 4.40
CA ILE A 126 -4.33 -2.78 4.54
C ILE A 126 -5.25 -2.46 3.35
N PRO A 127 -5.26 -3.31 2.31
CA PRO A 127 -6.26 -3.26 1.27
C PRO A 127 -7.67 -3.40 1.84
N VAL A 128 -8.56 -2.46 1.55
CA VAL A 128 -9.99 -2.53 1.92
C VAL A 128 -10.87 -2.16 0.72
N GLY A 129 -12.02 -2.79 0.62
CA GLY A 129 -13.06 -2.39 -0.33
C GLY A 129 -14.02 -1.36 0.24
N TYR A 130 -14.63 -0.54 -0.62
CA TYR A 130 -15.64 0.44 -0.20
C TYR A 130 -16.84 -0.21 0.52
N TRP A 131 -17.10 -1.50 0.25
CA TRP A 131 -18.17 -2.29 0.88
C TRP A 131 -17.98 -2.51 2.38
N MET A 132 -16.80 -2.18 2.92
CA MET A 132 -16.59 -2.07 4.37
C MET A 132 -17.58 -1.09 5.04
N LYS A 133 -18.04 -0.08 4.28
CA LYS A 133 -19.17 0.80 4.65
C LYS A 133 -20.44 0.24 4.02
N GLU A 134 -21.06 -0.72 4.70
CA GLU A 134 -22.13 -1.57 4.15
C GLU A 134 -23.37 -0.81 3.64
N ASP A 135 -23.70 0.34 4.21
CA ASP A 135 -24.81 1.20 3.76
C ASP A 135 -24.54 1.94 2.44
N LEU A 136 -23.31 1.90 1.92
CA LEU A 136 -23.00 2.32 0.54
C LEU A 136 -23.30 1.24 -0.50
N VAL A 137 -23.47 -0.03 -0.09
CA VAL A 137 -23.64 -1.15 -1.00
C VAL A 137 -25.10 -1.26 -1.45
N TYR A 138 -25.32 -1.32 -2.76
CA TYR A 138 -26.64 -1.51 -3.35
C TYR A 138 -27.08 -2.96 -3.21
N SER A 139 -27.84 -3.25 -2.15
CA SER A 139 -28.31 -4.62 -1.80
C SER A 139 -29.01 -5.40 -2.92
N ASN A 140 -29.52 -4.74 -3.96
CA ASN A 140 -30.20 -5.38 -5.09
C ASN A 140 -29.28 -5.70 -6.28
N SER A 141 -28.08 -5.14 -6.35
CA SER A 141 -27.17 -5.28 -7.50
C SER A 141 -25.72 -5.56 -7.14
N GLU A 142 -25.35 -5.42 -5.88
CA GLU A 142 -23.98 -5.61 -5.41
C GLU A 142 -23.92 -6.69 -4.34
N HIS A 143 -22.94 -7.58 -4.47
CA HIS A 143 -22.83 -8.80 -3.68
C HIS A 143 -21.48 -8.81 -2.97
N PHE A 144 -21.36 -8.15 -1.83
CA PHE A 144 -20.12 -8.11 -1.07
C PHE A 144 -20.29 -8.75 0.32
N PRO A 145 -19.22 -9.31 0.90
CA PRO A 145 -19.28 -9.89 2.23
C PRO A 145 -19.49 -8.79 3.28
N GLN A 146 -20.27 -9.10 4.32
CA GLN A 146 -20.63 -8.17 5.39
C GLN A 146 -20.04 -8.61 6.75
N GLY A 147 -19.86 -7.64 7.64
CA GLY A 147 -19.33 -7.81 8.99
C GLY A 147 -17.82 -7.57 9.10
N GLY A 148 -17.17 -7.04 8.06
CA GLY A 148 -15.71 -6.89 7.99
C GLY A 148 -15.15 -5.80 8.92
N PHE A 149 -15.93 -4.75 9.20
CA PHE A 149 -15.44 -3.57 9.91
C PHE A 149 -14.90 -3.88 11.31
N GLN A 150 -15.54 -4.78 12.05
CA GLN A 150 -15.07 -5.18 13.40
C GLN A 150 -13.68 -5.84 13.36
N PHE A 151 -13.37 -6.59 12.29
CA PHE A 151 -12.07 -7.24 12.12
C PHE A 151 -11.00 -6.23 11.71
N LEU A 152 -11.35 -5.25 10.86
CA LEU A 152 -10.46 -4.12 10.57
C LEU A 152 -10.11 -3.34 11.84
N GLN A 153 -11.11 -3.04 12.69
CA GLN A 153 -10.89 -2.37 13.96
C GLN A 153 -9.99 -3.19 14.88
N GLN A 154 -10.23 -4.50 15.01
CA GLN A 154 -9.41 -5.40 15.81
C GLN A 154 -7.96 -5.44 15.34
N LEU A 155 -7.73 -5.62 14.03
CA LEU A 155 -6.41 -5.64 13.41
C LEU A 155 -5.65 -4.34 13.65
N CYS A 156 -6.29 -3.19 13.41
CA CYS A 156 -5.68 -1.88 13.63
C CYS A 156 -5.34 -1.67 15.12
N GLY A 157 -6.17 -2.19 16.03
CA GLY A 157 -5.88 -2.24 17.46
C GLY A 157 -4.58 -2.98 17.76
N TRP A 158 -4.45 -4.23 17.29
CA TRP A 158 -3.23 -5.03 17.46
C TRP A 158 -1.99 -4.36 16.85
N ALA A 159 -2.12 -3.83 15.64
CA ALA A 159 -1.02 -3.14 14.95
C ALA A 159 -0.60 -1.87 15.69
N SER A 160 -1.58 -1.08 16.15
CA SER A 160 -1.31 0.12 16.95
C SER A 160 -0.66 -0.25 18.29
N ASP A 161 -1.10 -1.33 18.94
CA ASP A 161 -0.52 -1.80 20.20
C ASP A 161 0.94 -2.25 20.05
N ALA A 162 1.28 -2.78 18.88
CA ALA A 162 2.63 -3.16 18.52
C ALA A 162 3.49 -1.97 18.05
N GLY A 163 2.90 -0.80 17.76
CA GLY A 163 3.60 0.42 17.32
C GLY A 163 3.75 0.53 15.81
N PHE A 164 2.95 -0.19 15.02
CA PHE A 164 2.96 -0.07 13.56
C PHE A 164 2.33 1.23 13.11
N TYR A 165 2.91 1.82 12.06
CA TYR A 165 2.21 2.76 11.20
C TYR A 165 1.25 2.01 10.28
N ILE A 166 0.04 2.54 10.11
CA ILE A 166 -1.02 1.88 9.36
C ILE A 166 -1.42 2.76 8.17
N ILE A 167 -1.44 2.14 7.00
CA ILE A 167 -2.00 2.68 5.76
C ILE A 167 -3.29 1.91 5.46
N ILE A 168 -4.42 2.62 5.37
CA ILE A 168 -5.67 2.04 4.88
C ILE A 168 -5.80 2.41 3.42
N ASP A 169 -5.87 1.43 2.52
CA ASP A 169 -5.90 1.65 1.09
C ASP A 169 -7.26 1.28 0.50
N LEU A 170 -7.92 2.22 -0.20
CA LEU A 170 -9.14 1.93 -0.96
C LEU A 170 -8.78 1.09 -2.20
N HIS A 171 -8.72 -0.21 -1.97
CA HIS A 171 -8.25 -1.20 -2.93
C HIS A 171 -9.35 -1.64 -3.90
N GLY A 172 -10.59 -1.76 -3.40
CA GLY A 172 -11.78 -1.99 -4.21
C GLY A 172 -12.66 -0.75 -4.27
N ALA A 173 -12.58 0.01 -5.36
CA ALA A 173 -13.41 1.20 -5.56
C ALA A 173 -14.82 0.85 -6.07
N PRO A 174 -15.85 1.67 -5.81
CA PRO A 174 -17.20 1.45 -6.30
C PRO A 174 -17.25 1.25 -7.82
N GLY A 175 -17.83 0.13 -8.28
CA GLY A 175 -17.91 -0.21 -9.70
C GLY A 175 -16.63 -0.77 -10.33
N ALA A 176 -15.59 -1.06 -9.55
CA ALA A 176 -14.25 -1.47 -9.99
C ALA A 176 -13.52 -0.43 -10.86
N GLN A 177 -12.32 -0.10 -10.44
CA GLN A 177 -11.42 0.80 -11.15
C GLN A 177 -10.65 0.11 -12.27
N VAL A 178 -10.51 -1.21 -12.25
CA VAL A 178 -9.88 -2.02 -13.30
C VAL A 178 -10.82 -3.14 -13.72
N ALA A 179 -10.86 -3.44 -15.02
CA ALA A 179 -11.64 -4.54 -15.55
C ALA A 179 -10.92 -5.88 -15.34
N SER A 180 -11.68 -6.95 -15.10
CA SER A 180 -11.21 -8.33 -15.09
C SER A 180 -10.02 -8.53 -14.13
N ASN A 181 -10.10 -7.90 -12.95
CA ASN A 181 -9.08 -8.02 -11.92
C ASN A 181 -9.72 -8.23 -10.54
N SER A 182 -9.26 -9.26 -9.84
CA SER A 182 -9.79 -9.69 -8.54
C SER A 182 -9.43 -8.74 -7.40
N ASP A 183 -8.34 -7.99 -7.54
CA ASP A 183 -7.89 -6.98 -6.56
C ASP A 183 -8.90 -5.85 -6.36
N THR A 184 -9.83 -5.63 -7.28
CA THR A 184 -10.92 -4.67 -7.10
C THR A 184 -12.08 -5.22 -6.25
N GLY A 185 -12.02 -6.51 -5.87
CA GLY A 185 -13.07 -7.27 -5.19
C GLY A 185 -14.23 -7.73 -6.08
N GLN A 186 -14.28 -7.28 -7.34
CA GLN A 186 -15.25 -7.71 -8.33
C GLN A 186 -14.59 -7.92 -9.70
N TYR A 187 -14.80 -9.07 -10.34
CA TYR A 187 -14.22 -9.35 -11.66
C TYR A 187 -15.06 -8.75 -12.79
N ALA A 188 -15.23 -7.42 -12.78
CA ALA A 188 -16.12 -6.69 -13.68
C ALA A 188 -15.57 -6.66 -15.13
N PRO A 189 -16.42 -6.77 -16.16
CA PRO A 189 -15.95 -6.79 -17.56
C PRO A 189 -15.44 -5.43 -18.08
N SER A 190 -15.71 -4.34 -17.35
CA SER A 190 -15.27 -2.98 -17.66
C SER A 190 -15.04 -2.18 -16.36
N PRO A 191 -14.19 -1.14 -16.38
CA PRO A 191 -13.99 -0.30 -15.20
C PRO A 191 -15.20 0.64 -15.02
N GLY A 192 -16.03 0.35 -14.03
CA GLY A 192 -17.24 1.13 -13.73
C GLY A 192 -16.98 2.34 -12.83
N PHE A 193 -15.80 2.47 -12.24
CA PHE A 193 -15.49 3.53 -11.28
C PHE A 193 -15.49 4.96 -11.86
N TYR A 194 -15.18 5.14 -13.14
CA TYR A 194 -14.83 6.45 -13.72
C TYR A 194 -16.03 7.35 -14.05
N ASN A 195 -16.89 7.63 -13.07
CA ASN A 195 -18.05 8.53 -13.19
C ASN A 195 -18.40 9.16 -11.83
N ASN A 196 -19.18 10.24 -11.87
CA ASN A 196 -19.49 11.05 -10.69
C ASN A 196 -20.24 10.28 -9.59
N ASP A 197 -21.13 9.33 -9.93
CA ASP A 197 -21.89 8.60 -8.93
C ASP A 197 -20.97 7.67 -8.13
N GLN A 198 -20.07 6.96 -8.80
CA GLN A 198 -19.10 6.09 -8.15
C GLN A 198 -18.03 6.87 -7.39
N TYR A 199 -17.59 8.01 -7.93
CA TYR A 199 -16.72 8.95 -7.20
C TYR A 199 -17.37 9.41 -5.91
N LYS A 200 -18.67 9.76 -5.92
CA LYS A 200 -19.34 10.23 -4.71
C LYS A 200 -19.43 9.17 -3.63
N ARG A 201 -19.64 7.90 -4.02
CA ARG A 201 -19.62 6.77 -3.09
C ARG A 201 -18.24 6.59 -2.47
N ALA A 202 -17.18 6.67 -3.27
CA ALA A 202 -15.80 6.60 -2.76
C ALA A 202 -15.46 7.78 -1.84
N GLU A 203 -15.83 9.01 -2.20
CA GLU A 203 -15.68 10.19 -1.32
C GLU A 203 -16.41 10.01 0.02
N THR A 204 -17.62 9.43 0.00
CA THR A 204 -18.40 9.16 1.21
C THR A 204 -17.73 8.10 2.09
N PHE A 205 -17.15 7.07 1.48
CA PHE A 205 -16.32 6.10 2.18
C PHE A 205 -15.09 6.76 2.82
N LEU A 206 -14.36 7.59 2.06
CA LEU A 206 -13.16 8.28 2.54
C LEU A 206 -13.45 9.24 3.70
N SER A 207 -14.55 9.98 3.62
CA SER A 207 -15.04 10.82 4.72
C SER A 207 -15.31 9.97 5.97
N TRP A 208 -16.05 8.87 5.83
CA TRP A 208 -16.42 7.99 6.94
C TRP A 208 -15.22 7.33 7.62
N ILE A 209 -14.28 6.79 6.83
CA ILE A 209 -13.09 6.15 7.42
C ILE A 209 -12.16 7.19 8.06
N THR A 210 -12.09 8.41 7.53
CA THR A 210 -11.35 9.52 8.16
C THR A 210 -11.94 9.87 9.53
N ASP A 211 -13.27 9.98 9.63
CA ASP A 211 -13.94 10.22 10.91
C ASP A 211 -13.59 9.12 11.93
N LEU A 212 -13.66 7.86 11.52
CA LEU A 212 -13.34 6.72 12.38
C LEU A 212 -11.88 6.71 12.82
N VAL A 213 -10.94 7.01 11.91
CA VAL A 213 -9.51 7.06 12.21
C VAL A 213 -9.21 8.06 13.33
N HIS A 214 -9.88 9.20 13.34
CA HIS A 214 -9.68 10.25 14.34
C HIS A 214 -10.50 10.05 15.62
N THR A 215 -11.57 9.25 15.60
CA THR A 215 -12.50 9.10 16.74
C THR A 215 -12.42 7.74 17.44
N THR A 216 -11.70 6.76 16.87
CA THR A 216 -11.64 5.41 17.42
C THR A 216 -10.22 5.02 17.83
N ALA A 217 -10.04 4.66 19.10
CA ALA A 217 -8.72 4.36 19.69
C ALA A 217 -7.95 3.23 18.98
N ALA A 218 -8.64 2.28 18.35
CA ALA A 218 -8.01 1.21 17.61
C ALA A 218 -7.29 1.69 16.34
N PHE A 219 -7.71 2.82 15.75
CA PHE A 219 -7.10 3.41 14.57
C PHE A 219 -6.05 4.48 14.87
N ARG A 220 -5.65 4.64 16.15
CA ARG A 220 -4.76 5.73 16.59
C ARG A 220 -3.44 5.83 15.82
N ASN A 221 -2.91 4.73 15.28
CA ASN A 221 -1.68 4.74 14.49
C ASN A 221 -1.91 4.68 12.97
N VAL A 222 -3.16 4.80 12.51
CA VAL A 222 -3.44 5.14 11.11
C VAL A 222 -3.00 6.57 10.86
N GLY A 223 -2.22 6.76 9.82
CA GLY A 223 -1.78 8.10 9.40
C GLY A 223 -1.78 8.32 7.89
N MET A 224 -2.23 7.33 7.11
CA MET A 224 -2.35 7.47 5.66
C MET A 224 -3.60 6.74 5.15
N ILE A 225 -4.28 7.37 4.20
CA ILE A 225 -5.38 6.78 3.44
C ILE A 225 -5.03 6.82 1.95
N GLY A 226 -4.99 5.66 1.30
CA GLY A 226 -4.94 5.51 -0.15
C GLY A 226 -6.32 5.74 -0.74
N ILE A 227 -6.45 6.71 -1.65
CA ILE A 227 -7.77 7.09 -2.16
C ILE A 227 -8.25 6.19 -3.30
N VAL A 228 -7.36 5.55 -4.05
CA VAL A 228 -7.72 4.47 -5.00
C VAL A 228 -6.47 3.70 -5.39
N ASN A 229 -6.52 2.39 -5.26
CA ASN A 229 -5.46 1.49 -5.71
C ASN A 229 -5.49 1.30 -7.23
N GLU A 230 -4.31 1.34 -7.86
CA GLU A 230 -4.09 0.88 -9.24
C GLU A 230 -5.19 1.27 -10.27
N PRO A 231 -5.56 2.55 -10.41
CA PRO A 231 -6.46 2.95 -11.50
C PRO A 231 -5.86 2.58 -12.86
N VAL A 232 -6.68 2.44 -13.90
CA VAL A 232 -6.23 2.12 -15.27
C VAL A 232 -5.02 2.96 -15.68
N GLN A 233 -3.96 2.29 -16.14
CA GLN A 233 -2.72 2.88 -16.66
C GLN A 233 -2.93 3.50 -18.05
N ASN A 234 -3.89 4.42 -18.15
CA ASN A 234 -4.17 5.19 -19.35
C ASN A 234 -4.70 6.57 -18.96
N ALA A 235 -3.87 7.59 -19.15
CA ALA A 235 -4.18 8.95 -18.74
C ALA A 235 -5.46 9.53 -19.37
N ASN A 236 -5.90 9.06 -20.54
CA ASN A 236 -7.12 9.52 -21.19
C ASN A 236 -8.36 8.85 -20.58
N THR A 237 -8.29 7.55 -20.31
CA THR A 237 -9.38 6.79 -19.66
C THR A 237 -9.71 7.37 -18.29
N VAL A 238 -8.69 7.76 -17.54
CA VAL A 238 -8.85 8.23 -16.15
C VAL A 238 -8.85 9.76 -16.02
N ALA A 239 -9.06 10.51 -17.10
CA ALA A 239 -9.00 11.98 -17.07
C ALA A 239 -9.96 12.60 -16.05
N THR A 240 -11.19 12.08 -15.96
CA THR A 240 -12.20 12.57 -14.99
C THR A 240 -11.85 12.22 -13.54
N MET A 241 -11.09 11.15 -13.32
CA MET A 241 -10.59 10.79 -12.00
C MET A 241 -9.59 11.86 -11.54
N ARG A 242 -8.64 12.23 -12.39
CA ARG A 242 -7.67 13.30 -12.06
C ARG A 242 -8.35 14.65 -11.87
N SER A 243 -9.31 15.00 -12.73
CA SER A 243 -9.92 16.34 -12.72
C SER A 243 -11.07 16.53 -11.73
N SER A 244 -11.69 15.45 -11.25
CA SER A 244 -12.86 15.50 -10.35
C SER A 244 -12.61 14.70 -9.09
N TYR A 245 -12.34 13.40 -9.22
CA TYR A 245 -12.23 12.51 -8.07
C TYR A 245 -11.08 12.86 -7.13
N TYR A 246 -9.85 13.04 -7.63
CA TYR A 246 -8.69 13.33 -6.77
C TYR A 246 -8.87 14.61 -5.93
N PRO A 247 -9.26 15.77 -6.50
CA PRO A 247 -9.56 16.96 -5.70
C PRO A 247 -10.70 16.74 -4.69
N ASN A 248 -11.78 16.05 -5.06
CA ASN A 248 -12.93 15.86 -4.18
C ASN A 248 -12.66 14.84 -3.07
N ALA A 249 -11.91 13.77 -3.36
CA ALA A 249 -11.46 12.79 -2.38
C ALA A 249 -10.53 13.44 -1.33
N TYR A 250 -9.56 14.23 -1.79
CA TYR A 250 -8.72 15.05 -0.91
C TYR A 250 -9.58 15.99 -0.04
N ALA A 251 -10.53 16.70 -0.66
CA ALA A 251 -11.43 17.60 0.04
C ALA A 251 -12.33 16.88 1.05
N ALA A 252 -12.79 15.65 0.76
CA ALA A 252 -13.61 14.85 1.68
C ALA A 252 -12.85 14.51 2.97
N ILE A 253 -11.59 14.07 2.84
CA ILE A 253 -10.71 13.78 3.99
C ILE A 253 -10.45 15.07 4.79
N ARG A 254 -10.06 16.16 4.13
CA ARG A 254 -9.78 17.43 4.82
C ARG A 254 -11.02 18.05 5.46
N SER A 255 -12.20 17.85 4.87
CA SER A 255 -13.47 18.34 5.44
C SER A 255 -13.85 17.56 6.70
N ALA A 256 -13.68 16.24 6.71
CA ALA A 256 -13.88 15.40 7.89
C ALA A 256 -12.93 15.83 9.03
N GLU A 257 -11.65 16.02 8.73
CA GLU A 257 -10.66 16.51 9.70
C GLU A 257 -10.99 17.89 10.26
N SER A 258 -11.42 18.82 9.38
CA SER A 258 -11.85 20.15 9.78
C SER A 258 -13.09 20.11 10.68
N ALA A 259 -14.08 19.27 10.35
CA ALA A 259 -15.29 19.09 11.14
C ALA A 259 -15.02 18.55 12.55
N LEU A 260 -13.97 17.72 12.69
CA LEU A 260 -13.50 17.20 13.97
C LEU A 260 -12.52 18.13 14.70
N GLY A 261 -12.12 19.25 14.09
CA GLY A 261 -11.13 20.17 14.67
C GLY A 261 -9.72 19.59 14.76
N VAL A 262 -9.36 18.65 13.88
CA VAL A 262 -8.03 18.02 13.85
C VAL A 262 -6.99 19.09 13.54
N ALA A 263 -6.01 19.24 14.44
CA ALA A 263 -4.90 20.15 14.26
C ALA A 263 -4.07 19.76 13.02
N ALA A 264 -3.54 20.74 12.29
CA ALA A 264 -2.82 20.52 11.03
C ALA A 264 -1.65 19.51 11.15
N GLY A 265 -0.94 19.47 12.28
CA GLY A 265 0.14 18.50 12.51
C GLY A 265 -0.35 17.05 12.61
N ASN A 266 -1.63 16.83 12.89
CA ASN A 266 -2.24 15.50 13.02
C ASN A 266 -3.06 15.10 11.78
N HIS A 267 -2.98 15.86 10.68
CA HIS A 267 -3.66 15.51 9.44
C HIS A 267 -3.12 14.20 8.86
N LEU A 268 -4.01 13.41 8.25
CA LEU A 268 -3.68 12.19 7.55
C LEU A 268 -2.98 12.50 6.23
N HIS A 269 -2.04 11.64 5.85
CA HIS A 269 -1.55 11.60 4.49
C HIS A 269 -2.65 11.11 3.55
N VAL A 270 -2.82 11.81 2.43
CA VAL A 270 -3.71 11.41 1.34
C VAL A 270 -2.84 10.83 0.24
N GLN A 271 -2.91 9.51 0.07
CA GLN A 271 -2.08 8.77 -0.87
C GLN A 271 -2.78 8.56 -2.21
N VAL A 272 -2.07 8.82 -3.30
CA VAL A 272 -2.46 8.60 -4.70
C VAL A 272 -1.39 7.80 -5.43
N MET A 273 -1.71 7.08 -6.50
CA MET A 273 -0.68 6.55 -7.40
C MET A 273 0.15 7.70 -8.00
N ASN A 274 1.47 7.52 -8.08
CA ASN A 274 2.40 8.49 -8.66
C ASN A 274 2.32 8.57 -10.19
N ASP A 275 3.08 9.50 -10.78
CA ASP A 275 3.16 9.68 -12.24
C ASP A 275 3.65 8.41 -12.96
N LEU A 276 4.57 7.66 -12.33
CA LEU A 276 5.20 6.48 -12.90
C LEU A 276 4.24 5.31 -13.09
N TRP A 277 3.10 5.29 -12.39
CA TRP A 277 2.04 4.31 -12.57
C TRP A 277 1.39 4.38 -13.97
N GLY A 278 1.42 5.54 -14.64
CA GLY A 278 0.89 5.67 -16.01
C GLY A 278 -0.58 6.12 -16.10
N SER A 279 -1.19 6.47 -14.95
CA SER A 279 -2.51 7.09 -14.88
C SER A 279 -2.49 8.61 -15.06
N GLY A 280 -1.34 9.21 -15.40
CA GLY A 280 -1.12 10.65 -15.57
C GLY A 280 -0.85 11.39 -14.26
N ASP A 281 -0.43 12.67 -14.35
CA ASP A 281 0.00 13.48 -13.19
C ASP A 281 -1.13 13.67 -12.16
N PRO A 282 -1.04 13.08 -10.95
CA PRO A 282 -2.10 13.12 -9.96
C PRO A 282 -2.22 14.52 -9.31
N LYS A 283 -1.23 15.39 -9.49
CA LYS A 283 -1.22 16.78 -8.99
C LYS A 283 -1.89 17.75 -9.96
N GLN A 284 -2.11 17.34 -11.21
CA GLN A 284 -2.54 18.20 -12.33
C GLN A 284 -3.71 19.13 -11.98
N TYR A 285 -4.64 18.69 -11.13
CA TYR A 285 -5.85 19.43 -10.75
C TYR A 285 -5.96 19.70 -9.23
N LEU A 286 -4.90 19.43 -8.45
CA LEU A 286 -4.87 19.69 -7.02
C LEU A 286 -4.40 21.12 -6.73
N THR A 287 -5.24 21.89 -6.06
CA THR A 287 -4.92 23.27 -5.63
C THR A 287 -4.15 23.32 -4.31
N ASN A 288 -4.20 22.25 -3.53
CA ASN A 288 -3.47 22.06 -2.28
C ASN A 288 -2.90 20.64 -2.25
N GLN A 289 -1.64 20.52 -1.83
CA GLN A 289 -0.91 19.25 -1.80
C GLN A 289 -0.36 18.94 -0.39
N ASN A 290 -0.90 19.61 0.64
CA ASN A 290 -0.50 19.39 2.03
C ASN A 290 -0.78 17.95 2.46
N PHE A 291 0.26 17.28 2.98
CA PHE A 291 0.23 15.87 3.34
C PHE A 291 -0.21 14.95 2.20
N MET A 292 0.06 15.30 0.94
CA MET A 292 -0.01 14.33 -0.15
C MET A 292 1.09 13.29 0.01
N ALA A 293 0.76 12.05 -0.32
CA ALA A 293 1.70 10.95 -0.50
C ALA A 293 1.46 10.26 -1.84
N TYR A 294 2.49 9.62 -2.36
CA TYR A 294 2.53 9.10 -3.71
C TYR A 294 2.98 7.63 -3.65
N ASP A 295 2.18 6.76 -4.24
CA ASP A 295 2.41 5.33 -4.26
C ASP A 295 3.02 4.89 -5.60
N ASP A 296 4.10 4.14 -5.51
CA ASP A 296 4.77 3.51 -6.64
C ASP A 296 4.66 1.99 -6.53
N HIS A 297 4.07 1.36 -7.54
CA HIS A 297 4.03 -0.10 -7.63
C HIS A 297 5.10 -0.57 -8.62
N ARG A 298 6.09 -1.29 -8.11
CA ARG A 298 7.30 -1.66 -8.88
C ARG A 298 7.47 -3.17 -9.02
N TYR A 299 6.79 -3.73 -10.03
CA TYR A 299 6.97 -5.13 -10.42
C TYR A 299 7.86 -5.27 -11.67
N LEU A 300 9.08 -5.82 -11.51
CA LEU A 300 9.93 -6.10 -12.67
C LEU A 300 9.40 -7.24 -13.55
N LYS A 301 8.57 -8.13 -12.98
CA LYS A 301 7.85 -9.21 -13.67
C LYS A 301 7.13 -8.76 -14.94
N TRP A 302 6.54 -7.56 -14.91
CA TRP A 302 5.81 -6.98 -16.03
C TRP A 302 6.51 -5.77 -16.65
N SER A 303 7.72 -5.45 -16.18
CA SER A 303 8.53 -4.39 -16.77
C SER A 303 9.19 -4.93 -18.04
N GLY A 304 9.02 -4.26 -19.18
CA GLY A 304 9.58 -4.67 -20.47
C GLY A 304 11.12 -4.64 -20.58
N ILE A 305 11.83 -4.68 -19.45
CA ILE A 305 13.29 -4.80 -19.40
C ILE A 305 13.72 -6.20 -19.85
N THR A 306 14.96 -6.32 -20.30
CA THR A 306 15.55 -7.62 -20.65
C THR A 306 15.45 -8.61 -19.48
N THR A 307 14.87 -9.79 -19.72
CA THR A 307 14.72 -10.85 -18.72
C THR A 307 16.05 -11.55 -18.44
N SER A 308 16.87 -10.93 -17.59
CA SER A 308 18.11 -11.52 -17.08
C SER A 308 18.38 -11.04 -15.65
N MET A 309 19.06 -11.86 -14.85
CA MET A 309 19.45 -11.52 -13.48
C MET A 309 20.29 -10.23 -13.42
N SER A 310 21.20 -10.04 -14.38
CA SER A 310 22.05 -8.85 -14.44
C SER A 310 21.25 -7.59 -14.78
N SER A 311 20.29 -7.68 -15.71
CA SER A 311 19.39 -6.56 -16.04
C SER A 311 18.49 -6.20 -14.87
N TYR A 312 17.99 -7.19 -14.11
CA TYR A 312 17.15 -6.96 -12.94
C TYR A 312 17.92 -6.27 -11.82
N LEU A 313 19.13 -6.74 -11.51
CA LEU A 313 20.03 -6.09 -10.54
C LEU A 313 20.41 -4.68 -10.99
N SER A 314 20.84 -4.50 -12.24
CA SER A 314 21.20 -3.19 -12.77
C SER A 314 20.02 -2.22 -12.71
N ASN A 315 18.83 -2.64 -13.11
CA ASN A 315 17.65 -1.80 -13.06
C ASN A 315 17.28 -1.43 -11.61
N SER A 316 17.24 -2.40 -10.70
CA SER A 316 16.92 -2.15 -9.28
C SER A 316 17.95 -1.27 -8.58
N CYS A 317 19.22 -1.28 -8.99
CA CYS A 317 20.27 -0.43 -8.40
C CYS A 317 20.34 1.00 -8.98
N THR A 318 19.78 1.23 -10.17
CA THR A 318 19.99 2.50 -10.90
C THR A 318 18.69 3.28 -11.15
N ASN A 319 17.53 2.64 -11.06
CA ASN A 319 16.27 3.27 -11.39
C ASN A 319 15.72 4.09 -10.21
N ASN A 320 15.91 5.40 -10.26
CA ASN A 320 15.34 6.34 -9.30
C ASN A 320 13.81 6.35 -9.39
N ARG A 321 13.14 6.07 -8.26
CA ARG A 321 11.67 6.00 -8.14
C ARG A 321 11.01 7.29 -7.64
N ALA A 322 11.78 8.32 -7.35
CA ALA A 322 11.31 9.66 -6.97
C ALA A 322 11.70 10.73 -8.01
N SER A 323 11.77 10.35 -9.29
CA SER A 323 12.20 11.24 -10.37
C SER A 323 11.13 12.24 -10.83
N ASP A 324 9.88 12.06 -10.40
CA ASP A 324 8.71 12.90 -10.68
C ASP A 324 8.64 14.16 -9.78
N GLY A 325 9.58 14.31 -8.85
CA GLY A 325 9.67 15.45 -7.94
C GLY A 325 8.60 15.43 -6.84
N ASP A 326 7.95 14.28 -6.64
CA ASP A 326 7.00 14.08 -5.57
C ASP A 326 7.69 14.12 -4.20
N SER A 327 7.00 14.74 -3.25
CA SER A 327 7.57 14.96 -1.93
C SER A 327 7.62 13.64 -1.15
N THR A 328 6.47 12.97 -0.95
CA THR A 328 6.33 11.77 -0.10
C THR A 328 6.06 10.53 -0.94
N THR A 329 7.08 9.89 -1.50
CA THR A 329 6.90 8.68 -2.32
C THR A 329 7.20 7.43 -1.51
N ILE A 330 6.36 6.41 -1.60
CA ILE A 330 6.60 5.07 -1.04
C ILE A 330 6.47 4.06 -2.17
N VAL A 331 7.38 3.08 -2.24
CA VAL A 331 7.15 1.91 -3.10
C VAL A 331 6.17 0.99 -2.38
N GLY A 332 4.86 1.23 -2.52
CA GLY A 332 3.81 0.54 -1.75
C GLY A 332 3.59 -0.90 -2.17
N GLU A 333 4.07 -1.28 -3.35
CA GLU A 333 4.05 -2.67 -3.80
C GLU A 333 5.27 -3.04 -4.64
N PHE A 334 5.88 -4.18 -4.30
CA PHE A 334 6.89 -4.86 -5.11
C PHE A 334 7.00 -6.32 -4.62
N SER A 335 7.62 -7.18 -5.41
CA SER A 335 7.87 -8.58 -5.05
C SER A 335 9.21 -9.06 -5.61
N LEU A 336 9.50 -10.36 -5.45
CA LEU A 336 10.65 -11.02 -6.08
C LEU A 336 10.22 -11.92 -7.25
N SER A 337 8.99 -11.75 -7.75
CA SER A 337 8.51 -12.56 -8.87
C SER A 337 9.10 -12.09 -10.19
N VAL A 338 9.19 -13.04 -11.12
CA VAL A 338 9.80 -12.87 -12.45
C VAL A 338 8.80 -13.36 -13.51
N PRO A 339 8.98 -13.06 -14.80
CA PRO A 339 7.98 -13.35 -15.83
C PRO A 339 7.57 -14.81 -15.85
N ASP A 340 6.27 -15.09 -16.06
CA ASP A 340 5.72 -16.43 -15.93
C ASP A 340 6.40 -17.46 -16.83
N ALA A 341 6.83 -17.02 -18.02
CA ALA A 341 7.52 -17.85 -19.00
C ALA A 341 8.88 -18.39 -18.53
N VAL A 342 9.51 -17.76 -17.52
CA VAL A 342 10.85 -18.15 -17.05
C VAL A 342 10.92 -18.58 -15.59
N GLN A 343 9.87 -18.28 -14.80
CA GLN A 343 9.91 -18.36 -13.33
C GLN A 343 10.19 -19.76 -12.75
N TRP A 344 10.06 -20.81 -13.55
CA TRP A 344 10.34 -22.21 -13.17
C TRP A 344 11.49 -22.84 -13.95
N THR A 345 12.27 -22.04 -14.68
CA THR A 345 13.50 -22.51 -15.31
C THR A 345 14.63 -22.60 -14.29
N ALA A 346 15.64 -23.43 -14.52
CA ALA A 346 16.77 -23.58 -13.60
C ALA A 346 17.47 -22.24 -13.26
N GLY A 347 17.49 -21.30 -14.22
CA GLY A 347 18.07 -19.97 -14.02
C GLY A 347 17.21 -19.02 -13.18
N TRP A 348 16.01 -19.40 -12.75
CA TRP A 348 15.10 -18.57 -11.93
C TRP A 348 14.39 -19.37 -10.84
N ASP A 349 14.79 -20.63 -10.64
CA ASP A 349 14.18 -21.52 -9.66
C ASP A 349 14.45 -20.97 -8.24
N PRO A 350 13.40 -20.67 -7.45
CA PRO A 350 13.57 -20.11 -6.12
C PRO A 350 14.31 -21.06 -5.16
N SER A 351 14.29 -22.38 -5.40
CA SER A 351 14.99 -23.34 -4.55
C SER A 351 16.51 -23.35 -4.73
N THR A 352 17.01 -22.96 -5.91
CA THR A 352 18.45 -23.01 -6.25
C THR A 352 19.07 -21.62 -6.39
N GLN A 353 18.28 -20.59 -6.68
CA GLN A 353 18.76 -19.24 -6.95
C GLN A 353 18.63 -18.27 -5.77
N GLN A 354 18.54 -18.77 -4.53
CA GLN A 354 18.36 -17.95 -3.31
C GLN A 354 19.38 -16.81 -3.19
N ALA A 355 20.65 -17.06 -3.50
CA ALA A 355 21.70 -16.04 -3.43
C ALA A 355 21.41 -14.83 -4.34
N PHE A 356 20.89 -15.08 -5.55
CA PHE A 356 20.46 -14.01 -6.46
C PHE A 356 19.27 -13.26 -5.86
N TYR A 357 18.25 -13.97 -5.38
CA TYR A 357 17.06 -13.35 -4.82
C TYR A 357 17.36 -12.52 -3.56
N SER A 358 18.27 -12.96 -2.70
CA SER A 358 18.76 -12.18 -1.57
C SER A 358 19.45 -10.89 -2.01
N GLN A 359 20.32 -10.98 -3.02
CA GLN A 359 20.98 -9.79 -3.57
C GLN A 359 19.97 -8.86 -4.24
N TRP A 360 19.00 -9.39 -4.97
CA TRP A 360 18.00 -8.60 -5.69
C TRP A 360 17.01 -7.93 -4.74
N PHE A 361 16.58 -8.59 -3.67
CA PHE A 361 15.82 -7.97 -2.59
C PHE A 361 16.61 -6.79 -1.99
N ALA A 362 17.87 -7.01 -1.61
CA ALA A 362 18.74 -5.97 -1.06
C ALA A 362 18.89 -4.79 -2.03
N ALA A 363 19.10 -5.07 -3.33
CA ALA A 363 19.20 -4.03 -4.36
C ALA A 363 17.93 -3.17 -4.45
N GLN A 364 16.74 -3.80 -4.43
CA GLN A 364 15.46 -3.10 -4.46
C GLN A 364 15.30 -2.19 -3.23
N VAL A 365 15.38 -2.74 -2.02
CA VAL A 365 15.06 -1.98 -0.80
C VAL A 365 16.10 -0.90 -0.48
N LEU A 366 17.38 -1.12 -0.81
CA LEU A 366 18.41 -0.08 -0.66
C LEU A 366 18.14 1.11 -1.57
N THR A 367 17.74 0.87 -2.82
CA THR A 367 17.40 1.96 -3.75
C THR A 367 16.09 2.64 -3.33
N TYR A 368 15.08 1.89 -2.91
CA TYR A 368 13.82 2.48 -2.43
C TYR A 368 14.05 3.35 -1.19
N GLU A 369 14.81 2.89 -0.20
CA GLU A 369 15.12 3.72 0.97
C GLU A 369 16.02 4.91 0.65
N LYS A 370 16.86 4.81 -0.37
CA LYS A 370 17.72 5.91 -0.83
C LYS A 370 16.90 6.99 -1.53
N ASP A 371 16.01 6.60 -2.43
CA ASP A 371 15.36 7.52 -3.36
C ASP A 371 13.96 7.94 -2.86
N THR A 372 13.29 7.11 -2.05
CA THR A 372 11.91 7.33 -1.57
C THR A 372 11.84 7.26 -0.03
N ASN A 373 10.63 7.36 0.53
CA ASN A 373 10.37 7.24 1.97
C ASN A 373 10.38 5.79 2.48
N GLY A 374 10.52 4.80 1.59
CA GLY A 374 10.62 3.39 1.95
C GLY A 374 9.80 2.49 1.04
N TRP A 375 9.43 1.32 1.55
CA TRP A 375 8.88 0.24 0.75
C TRP A 375 7.91 -0.62 1.55
N ILE A 376 6.98 -1.26 0.84
CA ILE A 376 6.01 -2.19 1.39
C ILE A 376 5.96 -3.41 0.46
N PHE A 377 6.36 -4.56 0.97
CA PHE A 377 6.44 -5.79 0.18
C PHE A 377 5.04 -6.36 -0.07
N TRP A 378 4.74 -6.75 -1.30
CA TRP A 378 3.54 -7.51 -1.65
C TRP A 378 3.88 -9.01 -1.69
N THR A 379 3.50 -9.81 -0.68
CA THR A 379 2.65 -9.53 0.50
C THR A 379 3.20 -10.22 1.77
N TRP A 380 2.58 -10.05 2.94
CA TRP A 380 3.03 -10.72 4.18
C TRP A 380 3.10 -12.25 4.02
N LYS A 381 2.00 -12.87 3.58
CA LYS A 381 1.90 -14.31 3.38
C LYS A 381 0.95 -14.71 2.26
N SER A 382 1.17 -15.90 1.72
CA SER A 382 0.37 -16.52 0.66
C SER A 382 0.31 -18.04 0.88
N GLN A 383 -0.43 -18.75 0.03
CA GLN A 383 -0.51 -20.22 -0.02
C GLN A 383 0.19 -20.78 -1.26
N LEU A 384 1.04 -19.99 -1.90
CA LEU A 384 1.67 -20.34 -3.17
C LEU A 384 2.80 -21.36 -3.03
N GLY A 385 3.38 -21.50 -1.83
CA GLY A 385 4.65 -22.20 -1.65
C GLY A 385 5.80 -21.53 -2.42
N ASP A 386 5.67 -20.22 -2.70
CA ASP A 386 6.61 -19.42 -3.45
C ASP A 386 6.93 -18.14 -2.67
N TYR A 387 8.14 -18.10 -2.09
CA TYR A 387 8.58 -16.96 -1.29
C TYR A 387 8.66 -15.66 -2.08
N ARG A 388 8.61 -15.71 -3.42
CA ARG A 388 8.71 -14.51 -4.24
C ARG A 388 7.52 -13.56 -4.05
N TRP A 389 6.41 -14.06 -3.50
CA TRP A 389 5.21 -13.30 -3.16
C TRP A 389 4.85 -13.33 -1.66
N SER A 390 5.62 -14.04 -0.82
CA SER A 390 5.42 -14.10 0.62
C SER A 390 6.68 -13.64 1.37
N TYR A 391 6.56 -12.51 2.07
CA TYR A 391 7.63 -12.03 2.94
C TYR A 391 7.98 -13.04 4.04
N GLN A 392 6.96 -13.65 4.65
CA GLN A 392 7.11 -14.68 5.68
C GLN A 392 7.93 -15.87 5.17
N ASP A 393 7.59 -16.41 4.00
CA ASP A 393 8.31 -17.53 3.39
C ASP A 393 9.73 -17.12 2.94
N ALA A 394 9.91 -15.88 2.48
CA ALA A 394 11.22 -15.39 2.06
C ALA A 394 12.20 -15.24 3.23
N VAL A 395 11.69 -14.87 4.41
CA VAL A 395 12.47 -14.90 5.66
C VAL A 395 12.76 -16.34 6.08
N ALA A 396 11.78 -17.25 5.97
CA ALA A 396 11.97 -18.66 6.32
C ALA A 396 13.00 -19.35 5.40
N ALA A 397 13.03 -18.99 4.11
CA ALA A 397 13.99 -19.48 3.12
C ALA A 397 15.38 -18.85 3.24
N GLY A 398 15.58 -17.87 4.14
CA GLY A 398 16.85 -17.15 4.28
C GLY A 398 17.14 -16.16 3.14
N VAL A 399 16.16 -15.90 2.28
CA VAL A 399 16.27 -14.96 1.15
C VAL A 399 16.22 -13.53 1.64
N ILE A 400 15.27 -13.23 2.53
CA ILE A 400 15.15 -11.95 3.23
C ILE A 400 15.71 -12.12 4.65
N PRO A 401 16.59 -11.23 5.15
CA PRO A 401 17.05 -11.31 6.53
C PRO A 401 15.88 -11.02 7.48
N ARG A 402 15.86 -11.67 8.66
CA ARG A 402 14.81 -11.44 9.68
C ARG A 402 14.61 -9.97 9.99
N ASN A 403 15.68 -9.19 10.13
CA ASN A 403 15.58 -7.73 10.21
C ASN A 403 16.05 -7.14 8.88
N PRO A 404 15.20 -6.42 8.13
CA PRO A 404 15.56 -5.85 6.83
C PRO A 404 16.66 -4.78 6.93
N ALA A 405 16.95 -4.22 8.12
CA ALA A 405 18.12 -3.38 8.32
C ALA A 405 19.46 -4.12 8.08
N ASN A 406 19.44 -5.46 8.06
CA ASN A 406 20.62 -6.31 7.89
C ASN A 406 20.80 -6.79 6.44
N VAL A 407 20.12 -6.20 5.45
CA VAL A 407 20.39 -6.51 4.04
C VAL A 407 21.84 -6.21 3.65
N ASN A 408 22.36 -6.92 2.65
CA ASN A 408 23.72 -6.69 2.17
C ASN A 408 23.84 -5.30 1.53
N SER A 409 24.45 -4.34 2.22
CA SER A 409 24.67 -2.97 1.76
C SER A 409 25.54 -2.85 0.51
N SER A 410 26.26 -3.92 0.13
CA SER A 410 27.06 -3.98 -1.09
C SER A 410 26.32 -4.56 -2.31
N ALA A 411 25.02 -4.85 -2.20
CA ALA A 411 24.23 -5.46 -3.29
C ALA A 411 24.30 -4.67 -4.60
N CYS A 412 24.44 -3.34 -4.52
CA CYS A 412 24.56 -2.43 -5.65
C CYS A 412 25.98 -1.94 -5.97
N SER A 413 27.02 -2.42 -5.29
CA SER A 413 28.39 -1.89 -5.46
C SER A 413 29.01 -2.07 -6.86
N LYS A 414 28.37 -2.86 -7.74
CA LYS A 414 28.82 -3.10 -9.12
C LYS A 414 28.06 -2.27 -10.16
N TYR A 415 27.08 -1.46 -9.75
CA TYR A 415 26.11 -0.81 -10.64
C TYR A 415 26.10 0.71 -10.47
#